data_AF-A0A1A5P671-F1
#
_entry.id   AF-A0A1A5P671-F1
#
_cell.length_a   1.000
_cell.length_b   1.000
_cell.length_c   1.000
_cell.angle_alpha   90.00
_cell.angle_beta   90.00
_cell.angle_gamma   90.00
#
_symmetry.space_group_name_H-M   'P 1'
#
loop_
_entity.id
_entity.type
_entity.pdbx_description
1 polymer ?
#
loop_
_entity_poly.entity_id
_entity_poly.type
_entity_poly.pdbx_seq_one_letter_code
_entity_poly.pdbx_strand_id
1 'polypeptide(L)'
;MSGNGGGGTNAASTHKRPNELLASWFVRSGWSKGELARQVNRRARRLGAGHISTDTSRVRRWLDGENPREPIPRILSELFSERFGVVVSVEDLGLRTTRPSPSATGVDLPWTGPQTVALLSEFSRSDLMLARRGFLGSSLAVSAGPSLIEPMQRWLVPSPSAAQPHPEPEPASAGRARGRLSQPELDLLETTTVMFRQWDAQCGGGLRRKAVVGQLHEVTDLLQDPQPDPIRRRLFKVAAELAELAGWMSYDVGLQPTAQKYHVLALHAAKEAGDRPLGSYILSNLSRQMIHLGRPEDALELIHLAQYGSRDCASPRTQSMLYAMEARAYANMGQPGRCKRAVRMAEDTFAEADEWDEPDPDWIRFFSEAELYGENSHSFRDLAYVAGRSPTYASLAEPLMRRAVELFAAEAGRHQRSYALNLIGMATVHLLQREPEQGAVLATDAIKAAKKVRSERVNTRIRKTVDTAVRDFGDRAEVVDLTEWLAIELPETAEAV
;
A
#
# COMPACT_ATOMS: atom_id res chain seq x y z
N MET A 1 34.42 61.83 -20.69
CA MET A 1 34.96 60.99 -21.78
C MET A 1 35.70 59.84 -21.11
N SER A 2 35.36 58.56 -21.19
CA SER A 2 34.37 57.80 -21.96
C SER A 2 34.11 56.49 -21.20
N GLY A 3 32.91 55.91 -21.36
CA GLY A 3 32.48 54.71 -20.63
C GLY A 3 32.67 53.38 -21.38
N ASN A 4 32.41 52.29 -20.65
CA ASN A 4 31.84 50.97 -21.02
C ASN A 4 32.22 49.99 -19.88
N GLY A 5 31.39 49.11 -19.31
CA GLY A 5 30.13 48.55 -19.77
C GLY A 5 30.30 47.04 -20.03
N GLY A 6 29.68 46.19 -19.19
CA GLY A 6 29.49 44.75 -19.42
C GLY A 6 30.43 43.83 -18.62
N GLY A 7 29.98 42.73 -18.01
CA GLY A 7 28.68 42.08 -17.99
C GLY A 7 28.77 40.88 -17.04
N GLY A 8 27.70 40.61 -16.30
CA GLY A 8 27.63 39.47 -15.39
C GLY A 8 27.53 38.13 -16.11
N THR A 9 28.05 37.09 -15.48
CA THR A 9 27.64 35.70 -15.72
C THR A 9 27.63 34.97 -14.38
N ASN A 10 26.52 35.09 -13.66
CA ASN A 10 26.17 34.15 -12.60
C ASN A 10 25.25 33.09 -13.23
N ALA A 11 25.84 32.13 -13.94
CA ALA A 11 25.13 30.96 -14.43
C ALA A 11 25.21 29.87 -13.36
N ALA A 12 24.35 29.98 -12.33
CA ALA A 12 24.01 28.84 -11.50
C ALA A 12 23.25 27.86 -12.40
N SER A 13 23.94 26.84 -12.90
CA SER A 13 23.31 25.69 -13.53
C SER A 13 22.46 24.99 -12.48
N THR A 14 21.18 25.30 -12.46
CA THR A 14 20.16 24.55 -11.73
C THR A 14 20.15 23.15 -12.33
N HIS A 15 20.86 22.22 -11.68
CA HIS A 15 20.77 20.80 -12.02
C HIS A 15 19.29 20.41 -11.93
N LYS A 16 18.66 20.17 -13.09
CA LYS A 16 17.27 19.71 -13.15
C LYS A 16 17.20 18.37 -12.45
N ARG A 17 16.45 18.30 -11.34
CA ARG A 17 16.15 17.04 -10.68
C ARG A 17 15.13 16.28 -11.55
N PRO A 18 15.32 14.98 -11.81
CA PRO A 18 14.33 14.16 -12.48
C PRO A 18 12.97 14.24 -11.77
N ASN A 19 11.89 14.20 -12.54
CA ASN A 19 10.54 14.13 -11.99
C ASN A 19 10.22 12.68 -11.62
N GLU A 20 10.65 12.27 -10.43
CA GLU A 20 10.49 10.90 -9.91
C GLU A 20 9.00 10.49 -9.83
N LEU A 21 8.10 11.45 -9.59
CA LEU A 21 6.66 11.21 -9.56
C LEU A 21 6.12 10.87 -10.94
N LEU A 22 6.35 11.72 -11.95
CA LEU A 22 5.94 11.43 -13.33
C LEU A 22 6.62 10.16 -13.84
N ALA A 23 7.89 9.94 -13.49
CA ALA A 23 8.62 8.73 -13.87
C ALA A 23 7.96 7.48 -13.29
N SER A 24 7.58 7.51 -12.00
CA SER A 24 6.84 6.42 -11.38
C SER A 24 5.52 6.13 -12.10
N TRP A 25 4.68 7.15 -12.35
CA TRP A 25 3.41 6.97 -13.06
C TRP A 25 3.58 6.51 -14.50
N PHE A 26 4.59 7.04 -15.20
CA PHE A 26 4.93 6.65 -16.57
C PHE A 26 5.32 5.17 -16.63
N VAL A 27 6.24 4.73 -15.78
CA VAL A 27 6.68 3.33 -15.71
C VAL A 27 5.53 2.41 -15.32
N ARG A 28 4.71 2.79 -14.34
CA ARG A 28 3.51 2.03 -13.91
C ARG A 28 2.48 1.90 -15.03
N SER A 29 2.39 2.88 -15.92
CA SER A 29 1.32 2.91 -16.92
C SER A 29 1.52 1.85 -17.99
N GLY A 30 2.73 1.35 -18.15
CA GLY A 30 3.03 0.48 -19.27
C GLY A 30 2.99 1.20 -20.61
N TRP A 31 3.13 2.53 -20.66
CA TRP A 31 3.22 3.25 -21.94
C TRP A 31 4.65 3.48 -22.36
N SER A 32 4.94 3.26 -23.64
CA SER A 32 6.18 3.79 -24.22
C SER A 32 6.13 5.31 -24.31
N LYS A 33 7.30 5.96 -24.38
CA LYS A 33 7.38 7.41 -24.55
C LYS A 33 6.62 7.85 -25.82
N GLY A 34 6.67 7.02 -26.86
CA GLY A 34 5.96 7.24 -28.12
C GLY A 34 4.46 7.01 -28.01
N GLU A 35 4.03 6.06 -27.18
CA GLU A 35 2.62 5.84 -26.89
C GLU A 35 2.02 6.99 -26.07
N LEU A 36 2.69 7.41 -25.00
CA LEU A 36 2.23 8.56 -24.21
C LEU A 36 2.13 9.81 -25.10
N ALA A 37 3.13 10.07 -25.94
CA ALA A 37 3.09 11.17 -26.91
C ALA A 37 1.88 11.07 -27.86
N ARG A 38 1.60 9.88 -28.41
CA ARG A 38 0.41 9.62 -29.25
C ARG A 38 -0.89 9.87 -28.51
N GLN A 39 -1.00 9.43 -27.25
CA GLN A 39 -2.19 9.63 -26.43
C GLN A 39 -2.40 11.10 -26.07
N VAL A 40 -1.33 11.82 -25.72
CA VAL A 40 -1.36 13.28 -25.48
C VAL A 40 -1.84 14.00 -26.73
N ASN A 41 -1.29 13.70 -27.90
CA ASN A 41 -1.70 14.32 -29.18
C ASN A 41 -3.15 13.97 -29.55
N ARG A 42 -3.62 12.76 -29.22
CA ARG A 42 -5.02 12.35 -29.45
C ARG A 42 -5.97 13.13 -28.54
N ARG A 43 -5.64 13.28 -27.25
CA ARG A 43 -6.44 14.06 -26.29
C ARG A 43 -6.41 15.55 -26.62
N ALA A 44 -5.26 16.11 -26.96
CA ALA A 44 -5.11 17.50 -27.37
C ALA A 44 -6.01 17.85 -28.56
N ARG A 45 -6.06 16.98 -29.59
CA ARG A 45 -6.96 17.15 -30.73
C ARG A 45 -8.44 17.13 -30.32
N ARG A 46 -8.85 16.25 -29.41
CA ARG A 46 -10.23 16.21 -28.88
C ARG A 46 -10.61 17.47 -28.09
N LEU A 47 -9.63 18.12 -27.46
CA LEU A 47 -9.79 19.38 -26.72
C LEU A 47 -9.69 20.63 -27.62
N GLY A 48 -9.59 20.48 -28.94
CA GLY A 48 -9.43 21.61 -29.88
C GLY A 48 -8.03 22.22 -29.91
N ALA A 49 -7.06 21.64 -29.19
CA ALA A 49 -5.68 22.11 -29.11
C ALA A 49 -4.79 21.49 -30.22
N GLY A 50 -5.17 21.71 -31.49
CA GLY A 50 -4.49 21.13 -32.66
C GLY A 50 -3.04 21.59 -32.89
N HIS A 51 -2.61 22.66 -32.21
CA HIS A 51 -1.23 23.18 -32.26
C HIS A 51 -0.25 22.37 -31.39
N ILE A 52 -0.74 21.43 -30.57
CA ILE A 52 0.10 20.59 -29.71
C ILE A 52 0.61 19.39 -30.49
N SER A 53 1.93 19.34 -30.66
CA SER A 53 2.64 18.17 -31.18
C SER A 53 3.68 17.73 -30.15
N THR A 54 3.42 16.56 -29.55
CA THR A 54 4.29 15.89 -28.58
C THR A 54 4.97 14.70 -29.26
N ASP A 55 6.25 14.50 -28.98
CA ASP A 55 7.05 13.37 -29.41
C ASP A 55 7.73 12.66 -28.21
N THR A 56 8.51 11.62 -28.50
CA THR A 56 9.28 10.86 -27.50
C THR A 56 10.27 11.75 -26.73
N SER A 57 10.88 12.73 -27.41
CA SER A 57 11.84 13.67 -26.84
C SER A 57 11.20 14.61 -25.82
N ARG A 58 10.00 15.11 -26.10
CA ARG A 58 9.20 15.91 -25.14
C ARG A 58 8.86 15.12 -23.89
N VAL A 59 8.39 13.88 -24.05
CA VAL A 59 8.09 13.00 -22.92
C VAL A 59 9.33 12.77 -22.07
N ARG A 60 10.49 12.50 -22.69
CA ARG A 60 11.76 12.38 -21.97
C ARG A 60 12.08 13.64 -21.16
N ARG A 61 11.95 14.83 -21.76
CA ARG A 61 12.21 16.10 -21.05
C ARG A 61 11.30 16.27 -19.83
N TRP A 62 10.04 15.84 -19.90
CA TRP A 62 9.14 15.90 -18.76
C TRP A 62 9.56 14.97 -17.62
N LEU A 63 10.02 13.76 -17.97
CA LEU A 63 10.59 12.80 -17.02
C LEU A 63 11.89 13.34 -16.40
N ASP A 64 12.71 14.05 -17.16
CA ASP A 64 13.95 14.69 -16.71
C ASP A 64 13.69 15.97 -15.87
N GLY A 65 12.44 16.29 -15.54
CA GLY A 65 12.09 17.40 -14.64
C GLY A 65 11.57 18.66 -15.33
N GLU A 66 11.36 18.65 -16.64
CA GLU A 66 10.77 19.80 -17.34
C GLU A 66 9.26 19.85 -17.19
N ASN A 67 8.74 20.95 -16.66
CA ASN A 67 7.31 21.11 -16.50
C ASN A 67 6.63 21.59 -17.80
N PRO A 68 5.73 20.79 -18.42
CA PRO A 68 5.06 21.21 -19.64
C PRO A 68 4.05 22.34 -19.40
N ARG A 69 3.82 23.17 -20.43
CA ARG A 69 2.79 24.22 -20.39
C ARG A 69 1.39 23.63 -20.59
N GLU A 70 0.37 24.31 -20.05
CA GLU A 70 -1.04 23.98 -20.29
C GLU A 70 -1.35 23.89 -21.79
N PRO A 71 -2.23 22.96 -22.22
CA PRO A 71 -3.06 22.03 -21.43
C PRO A 71 -2.39 20.68 -21.12
N ILE A 72 -1.09 20.51 -21.39
CA ILE A 72 -0.43 19.20 -21.30
C ILE A 72 -0.44 18.58 -19.89
N PRO A 73 -0.16 19.31 -18.79
CA PRO A 73 -0.24 18.73 -17.44
C PRO A 73 -1.63 18.13 -17.14
N ARG A 74 -2.70 18.84 -17.54
CA ARG A 74 -4.08 18.35 -17.42
C ARG A 74 -4.34 17.10 -18.27
N ILE A 75 -3.85 17.09 -19.51
CA ILE A 75 -3.98 15.91 -20.38
C ILE A 75 -3.28 14.70 -19.77
N LEU A 76 -2.08 14.87 -19.23
CA LEU A 76 -1.34 13.79 -18.57
C LEU A 76 -2.10 13.26 -17.35
N SER A 77 -2.60 14.16 -16.50
CA SER A 77 -3.44 13.80 -15.34
C SER A 77 -4.67 12.97 -15.75
N GLU A 78 -5.41 13.40 -16.78
CA GLU A 78 -6.57 12.65 -17.27
C GLU A 78 -6.19 11.27 -17.83
N LEU A 79 -5.13 11.20 -18.63
CA LEU A 79 -4.65 9.95 -19.23
C LEU A 79 -4.26 8.94 -18.15
N PHE A 80 -3.40 9.33 -17.20
CA PHE A 80 -2.98 8.43 -16.12
C PHE A 80 -4.16 8.04 -15.23
N SER A 81 -5.09 8.97 -14.96
CA SER A 81 -6.28 8.66 -14.17
C SER A 81 -7.14 7.56 -14.82
N GLU A 82 -7.36 7.67 -16.13
CA GLU A 82 -8.07 6.64 -16.89
C GLU A 82 -7.33 5.30 -16.90
N ARG A 83 -6.00 5.33 -17.03
CA ARG A 83 -5.17 4.11 -17.07
C ARG A 83 -5.22 3.31 -15.78
N PHE A 84 -5.15 3.99 -14.64
CA PHE A 84 -5.10 3.33 -13.33
C PHE A 84 -6.47 3.20 -12.67
N GLY A 85 -7.50 3.82 -13.23
CA GLY A 85 -8.85 3.79 -12.66
C GLY A 85 -8.96 4.49 -11.31
N VAL A 86 -8.02 5.39 -11.00
CA VAL A 86 -7.93 6.24 -9.81
C VAL A 86 -7.52 7.64 -10.23
N VAL A 87 -7.76 8.65 -9.41
CA VAL A 87 -7.32 10.01 -9.75
C VAL A 87 -5.81 10.13 -9.61
N VAL A 88 -5.19 10.62 -10.68
CA VAL A 88 -3.80 11.04 -10.72
C VAL A 88 -3.80 12.52 -11.03
N SER A 89 -3.66 13.35 -9.99
CA SER A 89 -3.65 14.81 -10.13
C SER A 89 -2.38 15.30 -10.84
N VAL A 90 -2.37 16.56 -11.24
CA VAL A 90 -1.18 17.20 -11.85
C VAL A 90 -0.04 17.25 -10.84
N GLU A 91 -0.38 17.41 -9.57
CA GLU A 91 0.50 17.40 -8.41
C GLU A 91 1.06 16.00 -8.15
N ASP A 92 0.26 14.94 -8.27
CA ASP A 92 0.71 13.54 -8.15
C ASP A 92 1.71 13.15 -9.25
N LEU A 93 1.66 13.84 -10.39
CA LEU A 93 2.63 13.73 -11.48
C LEU A 93 3.86 14.62 -11.26
N GLY A 94 3.94 15.40 -10.19
CA GLY A 94 5.01 16.37 -9.97
C GLY A 94 5.05 17.51 -11.00
N LEU A 95 3.95 17.75 -11.72
CA LEU A 95 3.85 18.77 -12.79
C LEU A 95 3.27 20.10 -12.28
N ARG A 96 3.01 20.23 -10.99
CA ARG A 96 2.76 21.51 -10.31
C ARG A 96 3.50 21.52 -8.99
N THR A 97 4.16 22.64 -8.69
CA THR A 97 4.78 22.86 -7.38
C THR A 97 3.67 23.04 -6.36
N THR A 98 3.55 22.07 -5.44
CA THR A 98 2.69 22.17 -4.28
C THR A 98 3.19 23.31 -3.39
N ARG A 99 2.37 24.35 -3.20
CA ARG A 99 2.45 25.10 -1.95
C ARG A 99 1.73 24.25 -0.91
N PRO A 100 2.38 23.82 0.19
CA PRO A 100 1.69 23.12 1.25
C PRO A 100 0.58 24.06 1.76
N SER A 101 -0.68 23.67 1.59
CA SER A 101 -1.76 24.31 2.33
C SER A 101 -1.83 23.61 3.69
N PRO A 102 -1.67 24.32 4.82
CA PRO A 102 -1.55 23.71 6.14
C PRO A 102 -2.79 22.92 6.59
N SER A 103 -3.92 23.04 5.89
CA SER A 103 -5.18 22.36 6.19
C SER A 103 -5.43 21.05 5.41
N ALA A 104 -4.54 20.68 4.48
CA ALA A 104 -4.75 19.56 3.54
C ALA A 104 -3.97 18.27 3.89
N THR A 105 -3.09 18.32 4.88
CA THR A 105 -2.10 17.27 5.22
C THR A 105 -2.45 16.44 6.46
N GLY A 106 -3.61 16.65 7.08
CA GLY A 106 -3.91 16.05 8.37
C GLY A 106 -4.36 14.60 8.28
N VAL A 107 -3.46 13.66 8.58
CA VAL A 107 -3.87 12.41 9.26
C VAL A 107 -4.29 12.68 10.72
N ASP A 108 -4.10 13.93 11.18
CA ASP A 108 -4.72 14.49 12.39
C ASP A 108 -6.21 14.81 12.15
N LEU A 109 -7.05 13.79 12.33
CA LEU A 109 -8.50 13.86 12.16
C LEU A 109 -9.19 13.81 13.53
N PRO A 110 -10.39 14.41 13.67
CA PRO A 110 -11.18 14.26 14.89
C PRO A 110 -11.53 12.78 15.16
N TRP A 111 -11.21 12.28 16.36
CA TRP A 111 -11.45 10.90 16.77
C TRP A 111 -12.85 10.71 17.35
N THR A 112 -13.86 10.88 16.49
CA THR A 112 -15.27 10.78 16.84
C THR A 112 -16.06 10.08 15.74
N GLY A 113 -17.09 9.32 16.12
CA GLY A 113 -17.93 8.57 15.19
C GLY A 113 -18.50 9.38 14.03
N PRO A 114 -19.23 10.49 14.26
CA PRO A 114 -19.82 11.27 13.18
C PRO A 114 -18.80 11.80 12.17
N GLN A 115 -17.64 12.26 12.63
CA GLN A 115 -16.56 12.76 11.79
C GLN A 115 -15.90 11.62 11.01
N THR A 116 -15.73 10.45 11.63
CA THR A 116 -15.22 9.24 10.96
C THR A 116 -16.12 8.85 9.79
N VAL A 117 -17.45 8.84 10.01
CA VAL A 117 -18.45 8.55 8.97
C VAL A 117 -18.41 9.60 7.85
N ALA A 118 -18.36 10.89 8.20
CA ALA A 118 -18.31 11.97 7.21
C ALA A 118 -17.06 11.85 6.31
N LEU A 119 -15.90 11.60 6.91
CA LEU A 119 -14.62 11.48 6.18
C LEU A 119 -14.55 10.22 5.33
N LEU A 120 -15.05 9.08 5.83
CA LEU A 120 -15.18 7.85 5.04
C LEU A 120 -16.11 8.07 3.84
N SER A 121 -17.24 8.76 4.02
CA SER A 121 -18.22 9.00 2.95
C SER A 121 -17.63 9.94 1.90
N GLU A 122 -17.02 11.05 2.32
CA GLU A 122 -16.36 12.00 1.43
C GLU A 122 -15.24 11.34 0.63
N PHE A 123 -14.37 10.58 1.30
CA PHE A 123 -13.21 9.98 0.66
C PHE A 123 -13.58 8.84 -0.29
N SER A 124 -14.46 7.92 0.14
CA SER A 124 -14.97 6.84 -0.71
C SER A 124 -15.74 7.36 -1.92
N ARG A 125 -16.62 8.35 -1.74
CA ARG A 125 -17.34 9.01 -2.84
C ARG A 125 -16.38 9.65 -3.83
N SER A 126 -15.40 10.38 -3.33
CA SER A 126 -14.39 11.04 -4.18
C SER A 126 -13.63 10.00 -5.00
N ASP A 127 -13.16 8.92 -4.37
CA ASP A 127 -12.45 7.85 -5.05
C ASP A 127 -13.31 7.13 -6.13
N LEU A 128 -14.63 7.05 -5.94
CA LEU A 128 -15.56 6.46 -6.92
C LEU A 128 -15.96 7.40 -8.08
N MET A 129 -16.18 8.69 -7.80
CA MET A 129 -16.86 9.63 -8.72
C MET A 129 -15.97 10.25 -9.81
N LEU A 130 -14.65 10.10 -9.72
CA LEU A 130 -13.72 10.96 -10.47
C LEU A 130 -13.33 10.45 -11.88
N ALA A 131 -14.35 10.08 -12.68
CA ALA A 131 -14.30 10.18 -14.14
C ALA A 131 -14.89 11.50 -14.68
N ARG A 132 -15.44 12.38 -13.82
CA ARG A 132 -16.03 13.66 -14.25
C ARG A 132 -15.69 14.81 -13.29
N ARG A 133 -14.97 15.79 -13.85
CA ARG A 133 -14.90 17.20 -13.42
C ARG A 133 -14.44 17.47 -11.97
N GLY A 134 -13.16 17.80 -11.82
CA GLY A 134 -12.75 19.01 -11.10
C GLY A 134 -13.20 19.18 -9.65
N PHE A 135 -13.37 18.12 -8.86
CA PHE A 135 -13.46 18.28 -7.42
C PHE A 135 -12.04 18.45 -6.87
N LEU A 136 -11.75 19.67 -6.44
CA LEU A 136 -10.52 20.10 -5.78
C LEU A 136 -10.42 19.41 -4.40
N GLY A 137 -9.98 18.16 -4.39
CA GLY A 137 -9.43 17.51 -3.20
C GLY A 137 -7.92 17.69 -3.23
N SER A 138 -7.39 18.44 -2.28
CA SER A 138 -5.97 18.59 -1.96
C SER A 138 -5.08 17.41 -2.35
N SER A 139 -3.89 17.70 -2.90
CA SER A 139 -2.78 16.75 -3.07
C SER A 139 -2.63 15.89 -1.80
N LEU A 140 -2.98 14.60 -1.91
CA LEU A 140 -2.75 13.63 -0.85
C LEU A 140 -1.25 13.39 -0.81
N ALA A 141 -0.59 13.84 0.24
CA ALA A 141 0.80 13.49 0.52
C ALA A 141 0.84 12.39 1.59
N VAL A 142 1.87 11.55 1.56
CA VAL A 142 2.12 10.59 2.64
C VAL A 142 2.64 11.35 3.87
N SER A 143 1.91 11.27 4.98
CA SER A 143 2.30 11.80 6.28
C SER A 143 3.42 11.00 6.93
N ALA A 144 4.18 11.68 7.78
CA ALA A 144 5.50 11.21 8.20
C ALA A 144 5.96 11.76 9.56
N GLY A 145 6.74 10.99 10.31
CA GLY A 145 7.30 11.43 11.58
C GLY A 145 6.19 11.77 12.57
N PRO A 146 6.36 12.82 13.38
CA PRO A 146 5.35 13.29 14.31
C PRO A 146 3.98 13.53 13.66
N SER A 147 3.94 13.99 12.40
CA SER A 147 2.68 14.24 11.69
C SER A 147 1.86 12.99 11.42
N LEU A 148 2.47 11.80 11.44
CA LEU A 148 1.78 10.51 11.37
C LEU A 148 1.59 9.93 12.76
N ILE A 149 2.62 9.91 13.59
CA ILE A 149 2.62 9.15 14.84
C ILE A 149 1.71 9.78 15.90
N GLU A 150 1.79 11.09 16.12
CA GLU A 150 1.02 11.75 17.18
C GLU A 150 -0.50 11.58 17.00
N PRO A 151 -1.07 11.72 15.80
CA PRO A 151 -2.48 11.39 15.58
C PRO A 151 -2.82 9.95 15.92
N MET A 152 -1.98 8.99 15.53
CA MET A 152 -2.26 7.56 15.72
C MET A 152 -2.26 7.16 17.19
N GLN A 153 -1.45 7.81 18.04
CA GLN A 153 -1.44 7.57 19.49
C GLN A 153 -2.81 7.77 20.14
N ARG A 154 -3.65 8.66 19.60
CA ARG A 154 -5.01 8.91 20.10
C ARG A 154 -5.92 7.70 19.96
N TRP A 155 -5.55 6.70 19.16
CA TRP A 155 -6.23 5.40 19.12
C TRP A 155 -6.33 4.75 20.51
N LEU A 156 -5.31 4.90 21.36
CA LEU A 156 -5.26 4.31 22.71
C LEU A 156 -6.24 4.95 23.70
N VAL A 157 -6.61 6.20 23.48
CA VAL A 157 -7.47 6.95 24.42
C VAL A 157 -8.87 6.34 24.43
N PRO A 158 -9.45 5.96 25.58
CA PRO A 158 -10.82 5.45 25.62
C PRO A 158 -11.81 6.43 24.97
N SER A 159 -12.72 5.94 24.13
CA SER A 159 -13.77 6.79 23.57
C SER A 159 -14.81 7.10 24.67
N PRO A 160 -15.26 8.35 24.85
CA PRO A 160 -16.23 8.72 25.89
C PRO A 160 -17.54 7.92 25.81
N SER A 161 -17.90 7.46 24.60
CA SER A 161 -19.10 6.65 24.34
C SER A 161 -19.06 5.28 25.02
N ALA A 162 -17.88 4.77 25.39
CA ALA A 162 -17.75 3.46 26.05
C ALA A 162 -18.11 3.50 27.55
N ALA A 163 -18.23 4.69 28.15
CA ALA A 163 -18.34 4.87 29.60
C ALA A 163 -19.72 5.34 30.10
N GLN A 164 -20.71 5.56 29.23
CA GLN A 164 -22.04 5.99 29.65
C GLN A 164 -23.05 4.84 29.55
N PRO A 165 -23.63 4.38 30.67
CA PRO A 165 -24.84 3.57 30.61
C PRO A 165 -25.97 4.47 30.07
N HIS A 166 -26.39 4.21 28.83
CA HIS A 166 -27.54 4.91 28.25
C HIS A 166 -28.83 4.41 28.90
N PRO A 167 -29.79 5.31 29.22
CA PRO A 167 -31.10 4.89 29.72
C PRO A 167 -31.79 3.99 28.69
N GLU A 168 -32.51 2.98 29.18
CA GLU A 168 -33.27 2.02 28.37
C GLU A 168 -34.10 2.77 27.29
N PRO A 169 -34.08 2.31 26.03
CA PRO A 169 -34.86 2.96 24.99
C PRO A 169 -36.34 2.81 25.30
N GLU A 170 -37.05 3.92 25.49
CA GLU A 170 -38.51 3.91 25.54
C GLU A 170 -39.06 3.24 24.27
N PRO A 171 -40.11 2.40 24.38
CA PRO A 171 -40.68 1.68 23.25
C PRO A 171 -41.33 2.66 22.27
N ALA A 172 -40.55 3.11 21.28
CA ALA A 172 -41.07 3.92 20.18
C ALA A 172 -42.12 3.11 19.40
N SER A 173 -43.31 3.70 19.27
CA SER A 173 -44.49 3.14 18.60
C SER A 173 -44.18 2.48 17.26
N ALA A 174 -44.85 1.35 17.00
CA ALA A 174 -44.77 0.50 15.81
C ALA A 174 -45.20 1.16 14.49
N GLY A 175 -44.54 2.25 14.10
CA GLY A 175 -44.48 2.69 12.70
C GLY A 175 -43.25 2.03 12.07
N ARG A 176 -43.43 1.28 10.99
CA ARG A 176 -42.33 0.66 10.20
C ARG A 176 -41.21 1.69 9.96
N ALA A 177 -40.15 1.62 10.77
CA ALA A 177 -38.97 2.47 10.66
C ALA A 177 -38.20 2.06 9.39
N ARG A 178 -38.43 2.78 8.29
CA ARG A 178 -37.54 2.74 7.12
C ARG A 178 -36.15 3.16 7.61
N GLY A 179 -35.19 2.23 7.65
CA GLY A 179 -33.77 2.52 7.97
C GLY A 179 -33.12 1.70 9.09
N ARG A 180 -33.85 0.88 9.86
CA ARG A 180 -33.21 -0.01 10.84
C ARG A 180 -32.68 -1.27 10.16
N LEU A 181 -31.38 -1.51 10.23
CA LEU A 181 -30.80 -2.74 9.71
C LEU A 181 -31.25 -3.95 10.52
N SER A 182 -31.62 -5.02 9.83
CA SER A 182 -31.86 -6.32 10.42
C SER A 182 -30.55 -7.07 10.67
N GLN A 183 -30.56 -8.05 11.58
CA GLN A 183 -29.40 -8.91 11.83
C GLN A 183 -28.93 -9.65 10.54
N PRO A 184 -29.82 -10.25 9.72
CA PRO A 184 -29.39 -10.91 8.48
C PRO A 184 -28.74 -9.98 7.46
N GLU A 185 -29.17 -8.72 7.37
CA GLU A 185 -28.54 -7.73 6.48
C GLU A 185 -27.12 -7.40 6.95
N LEU A 186 -26.91 -7.31 8.26
CA LEU A 186 -25.59 -7.07 8.84
C LEU A 186 -24.65 -8.27 8.68
N ASP A 187 -25.16 -9.48 8.89
CA ASP A 187 -24.42 -10.72 8.66
C ASP A 187 -23.99 -10.86 7.18
N LEU A 188 -24.84 -10.40 6.24
CA LEU A 188 -24.52 -10.35 4.82
C LEU A 188 -23.39 -9.38 4.51
N LEU A 189 -23.36 -8.20 5.14
CA LEU A 189 -22.27 -7.22 4.97
C LEU A 189 -20.93 -7.77 5.49
N GLU A 190 -20.94 -8.44 6.65
CA GLU A 190 -19.77 -9.10 7.22
C GLU A 190 -19.27 -10.23 6.29
N THR A 191 -20.19 -11.08 5.82
CA THR A 191 -19.88 -12.15 4.85
C THR A 191 -19.31 -11.59 3.54
N THR A 192 -19.87 -10.47 3.06
CA THR A 192 -19.40 -9.80 1.83
C THR A 192 -17.96 -9.28 2.00
N THR A 193 -17.62 -8.79 3.18
CA THR A 193 -16.25 -8.35 3.49
C THR A 193 -15.26 -9.51 3.43
N VAL A 194 -15.62 -10.68 3.97
CA VAL A 194 -14.84 -11.92 3.85
C VAL A 194 -14.66 -12.33 2.38
N MET A 195 -15.74 -12.29 1.59
CA MET A 195 -15.66 -12.60 0.15
C MET A 195 -14.69 -11.66 -0.59
N PHE A 196 -14.69 -10.36 -0.29
CA PHE A 196 -13.76 -9.43 -0.91
C PHE A 196 -12.30 -9.72 -0.55
N ARG A 197 -11.99 -10.07 0.70
CA ARG A 197 -10.63 -10.48 1.10
C ARG A 197 -10.17 -11.74 0.38
N GLN A 198 -11.02 -12.76 0.33
CA GLN A 198 -10.72 -14.01 -0.39
C GLN A 198 -10.48 -13.75 -1.89
N TRP A 199 -11.27 -12.85 -2.49
CA TRP A 199 -11.06 -12.44 -3.87
C TRP A 199 -9.78 -11.63 -4.09
N ASP A 200 -9.35 -10.76 -3.16
CA ASP A 200 -8.05 -10.08 -3.28
C ASP A 200 -6.89 -11.09 -3.24
N ALA A 201 -6.92 -12.02 -2.28
CA ALA A 201 -5.89 -13.04 -2.10
C ALA A 201 -5.64 -13.85 -3.38
N GLN A 202 -6.71 -14.21 -4.10
CA GLN A 202 -6.64 -15.06 -5.30
C GLN A 202 -6.05 -14.38 -6.54
N CYS A 203 -6.27 -13.07 -6.78
CA CYS A 203 -5.97 -12.48 -8.11
C CYS A 203 -5.29 -11.11 -8.14
N GLY A 204 -5.08 -10.43 -7.01
CA GLY A 204 -4.45 -9.10 -7.02
C GLY A 204 -5.38 -7.92 -7.38
N GLY A 205 -5.00 -6.71 -6.94
CA GLY A 205 -5.93 -5.68 -6.44
C GLY A 205 -6.53 -4.67 -7.44
N GLY A 206 -6.37 -4.83 -8.77
CA GLY A 206 -6.72 -3.76 -9.72
C GLY A 206 -8.22 -3.50 -9.91
N LEU A 207 -8.91 -4.35 -10.69
CA LEU A 207 -10.32 -4.11 -11.11
C LEU A 207 -11.31 -4.17 -9.94
N ARG A 208 -10.94 -4.86 -8.87
CA ARG A 208 -11.82 -5.23 -7.74
C ARG A 208 -11.87 -4.15 -6.66
N ARG A 209 -10.88 -3.25 -6.62
CA ARG A 209 -10.81 -2.18 -5.60
C ARG A 209 -12.04 -1.28 -5.62
N LYS A 210 -12.61 -1.00 -6.79
CA LYS A 210 -13.82 -0.18 -6.93
C LYS A 210 -15.04 -0.82 -6.28
N ALA A 211 -15.15 -2.16 -6.32
CA ALA A 211 -16.24 -2.87 -5.65
C ALA A 211 -16.13 -2.75 -4.13
N VAL A 212 -14.92 -2.90 -3.58
CA VAL A 212 -14.65 -2.71 -2.15
C VAL A 212 -14.98 -1.29 -1.72
N VAL A 213 -14.54 -0.28 -2.46
CA VAL A 213 -14.82 1.13 -2.13
C VAL A 213 -16.31 1.46 -2.31
N GLY A 214 -16.99 0.85 -3.28
CA GLY A 214 -18.45 0.91 -3.43
C GLY A 214 -19.18 0.38 -2.21
N GLN A 215 -18.80 -0.81 -1.74
CA GLN A 215 -19.37 -1.41 -0.53
C GLN A 215 -19.08 -0.55 0.71
N LEU A 216 -17.86 -0.02 0.83
CA LEU A 216 -17.50 0.90 1.90
C LEU A 216 -18.38 2.15 1.88
N HIS A 217 -18.65 2.70 0.70
CA HIS A 217 -19.52 3.86 0.55
C HIS A 217 -20.94 3.55 1.03
N GLU A 218 -21.50 2.41 0.61
CA GLU A 218 -22.83 1.94 1.03
C GLU A 218 -22.90 1.74 2.56
N VAL A 219 -21.92 1.06 3.16
CA VAL A 219 -21.85 0.86 4.62
C VAL A 219 -21.73 2.21 5.35
N THR A 220 -21.03 3.17 4.76
CA THR A 220 -20.91 4.51 5.34
C THR A 220 -22.23 5.28 5.27
N ASP A 221 -23.02 5.13 4.22
CA ASP A 221 -24.36 5.71 4.13
C ASP A 221 -25.28 5.09 5.20
N LEU A 222 -25.20 3.78 5.44
CA LEU A 222 -25.92 3.11 6.53
C LEU A 222 -25.52 3.61 7.94
N LEU A 223 -24.26 4.02 8.11
CA LEU A 223 -23.75 4.62 9.36
C LEU A 223 -24.22 6.08 9.57
N GLN A 224 -24.75 6.75 8.54
CA GLN A 224 -25.35 8.08 8.69
C GLN A 224 -26.76 8.02 9.30
N ASP A 225 -27.46 6.90 9.11
CA ASP A 225 -28.76 6.66 9.71
C ASP A 225 -28.65 6.28 11.20
N PRO A 226 -29.59 6.70 12.06
CA PRO A 226 -29.60 6.27 13.46
C PRO A 226 -29.78 4.75 13.61
N GLN A 227 -28.76 4.08 14.16
CA GLN A 227 -28.78 2.65 14.48
C GLN A 227 -28.61 2.42 15.99
N PRO A 228 -29.18 1.33 16.55
CA PRO A 228 -28.85 0.88 17.90
C PRO A 228 -27.34 0.62 18.07
N ASP A 229 -26.79 0.95 19.23
CA ASP A 229 -25.35 0.82 19.54
C ASP A 229 -24.71 -0.52 19.12
N PRO A 230 -25.31 -1.70 19.40
CA PRO A 230 -24.73 -2.98 18.98
C PRO A 230 -24.59 -3.11 17.45
N ILE A 231 -25.59 -2.63 16.70
CA ILE A 231 -25.58 -2.64 15.22
C ILE A 231 -24.56 -1.62 14.71
N ARG A 232 -24.54 -0.42 15.29
CA ARG A 232 -23.60 0.65 14.93
C ARG A 232 -22.14 0.21 15.10
N ARG A 233 -21.80 -0.48 16.19
CA ARG A 233 -20.44 -1.01 16.43
C ARG A 233 -20.01 -2.05 15.38
N ARG A 234 -20.92 -2.96 15.04
CA ARG A 234 -20.68 -3.96 13.98
C ARG A 234 -20.54 -3.31 12.60
N LEU A 235 -21.36 -2.30 12.27
CA LEU A 235 -21.21 -1.52 11.04
C LEU A 235 -19.87 -0.78 10.98
N PHE A 236 -19.40 -0.20 12.09
CA PHE A 236 -18.05 0.38 12.14
C PHE A 236 -16.95 -0.66 11.94
N LYS A 237 -17.13 -1.89 12.45
CA LYS A 237 -16.19 -2.99 12.19
C LYS A 237 -16.14 -3.33 10.69
N VAL A 238 -17.29 -3.48 10.04
CA VAL A 238 -17.39 -3.70 8.59
C VAL A 238 -16.72 -2.56 7.81
N ALA A 239 -17.01 -1.30 8.19
CA ALA A 239 -16.39 -0.13 7.57
C ALA A 239 -14.86 -0.11 7.75
N ALA A 240 -14.37 -0.48 8.93
CA ALA A 240 -12.94 -0.58 9.23
C ALA A 240 -12.26 -1.64 8.36
N GLU A 241 -12.85 -2.84 8.26
CA GLU A 241 -12.32 -3.93 7.45
C GLU A 241 -12.33 -3.61 5.93
N LEU A 242 -13.40 -2.98 5.43
CA LEU A 242 -13.47 -2.56 4.02
C LEU A 242 -12.51 -1.41 3.71
N ALA A 243 -12.35 -0.45 4.62
CA ALA A 243 -11.39 0.64 4.48
C ALA A 243 -9.95 0.12 4.56
N GLU A 244 -9.66 -0.82 5.46
CA GLU A 244 -8.37 -1.51 5.53
C GLU A 244 -8.07 -2.20 4.20
N LEU A 245 -9.00 -3.00 3.68
CA LEU A 245 -8.83 -3.70 2.40
C LEU A 245 -8.63 -2.74 1.23
N ALA A 246 -9.39 -1.64 1.18
CA ALA A 246 -9.20 -0.59 0.17
C ALA A 246 -7.80 0.04 0.28
N GLY A 247 -7.29 0.23 1.50
CA GLY A 247 -5.93 0.68 1.79
C GLY A 247 -4.88 -0.31 1.30
N TRP A 248 -5.05 -1.60 1.62
CA TRP A 248 -4.17 -2.68 1.19
C TRP A 248 -4.08 -2.79 -0.33
N MET A 249 -5.23 -2.80 -1.01
CA MET A 249 -5.29 -2.86 -2.47
C MET A 249 -4.65 -1.63 -3.10
N SER A 250 -4.86 -0.45 -2.52
CA SER A 250 -4.21 0.81 -2.97
C SER A 250 -2.69 0.74 -2.79
N TYR A 251 -2.21 0.19 -1.67
CA TYR A 251 -0.79 -0.03 -1.41
C TYR A 251 -0.18 -0.99 -2.44
N ASP A 252 -0.88 -2.08 -2.76
CA ASP A 252 -0.42 -3.10 -3.71
C ASP A 252 -0.27 -2.58 -5.15
N VAL A 253 -1.11 -1.62 -5.57
CA VAL A 253 -1.02 -0.96 -6.89
C VAL A 253 -0.18 0.32 -6.88
N GLY A 254 0.48 0.65 -5.76
CA GLY A 254 1.42 1.77 -5.65
C GLY A 254 0.80 3.14 -5.34
N LEU A 255 -0.46 3.20 -4.92
CA LEU A 255 -1.16 4.44 -4.54
C LEU A 255 -0.90 4.79 -3.07
N GLN A 256 0.34 5.15 -2.77
CA GLN A 256 0.80 5.32 -1.38
C GLN A 256 -0.03 6.33 -0.56
N PRO A 257 -0.36 7.54 -1.06
CA PRO A 257 -1.16 8.48 -0.29
C PRO A 257 -2.60 7.99 -0.04
N THR A 258 -3.22 7.41 -1.07
CA THR A 258 -4.57 6.81 -0.96
C THR A 258 -4.59 5.67 0.04
N ALA A 259 -3.58 4.80 0.00
CA ALA A 259 -3.43 3.70 0.93
C ALA A 259 -3.32 4.19 2.38
N GLN A 260 -2.46 5.18 2.64
CA GLN A 260 -2.29 5.72 3.97
C GLN A 260 -3.60 6.35 4.49
N LYS A 261 -4.30 7.10 3.63
CA LYS A 261 -5.58 7.73 4.01
C LYS A 261 -6.63 6.68 4.38
N TYR A 262 -6.76 5.61 3.60
CA TYR A 262 -7.69 4.52 3.91
C TYR A 262 -7.31 3.79 5.19
N HIS A 263 -6.04 3.46 5.44
CA HIS A 263 -5.62 2.83 6.69
C HIS A 263 -5.88 3.74 7.90
N VAL A 264 -5.64 5.05 7.80
CA VAL A 264 -5.97 6.00 8.87
C VAL A 264 -7.47 6.00 9.15
N LEU A 265 -8.31 6.11 8.12
CA LEU A 265 -9.77 6.07 8.30
C LEU A 265 -10.26 4.73 8.84
N ALA A 266 -9.64 3.62 8.44
CA ALA A 266 -9.90 2.30 8.98
C ALA A 266 -9.59 2.23 10.48
N LEU A 267 -8.49 2.83 10.93
CA LEU A 267 -8.12 2.84 12.36
C LEU A 267 -9.13 3.65 13.19
N HIS A 268 -9.62 4.77 12.65
CA HIS A 268 -10.71 5.53 13.26
C HIS A 268 -11.99 4.70 13.39
N ALA A 269 -12.38 3.98 12.33
CA ALA A 269 -13.55 3.11 12.36
C ALA A 269 -13.38 1.92 13.33
N ALA A 270 -12.19 1.29 13.37
CA ALA A 270 -11.89 0.21 14.31
C ALA A 270 -11.98 0.67 15.77
N LYS A 271 -11.57 1.92 16.05
CA LYS A 271 -11.75 2.54 17.37
C LYS A 271 -13.22 2.69 17.74
N GLU A 272 -14.06 3.17 16.83
CA GLU A 272 -15.51 3.32 17.05
C GLU A 272 -16.22 1.96 17.20
N ALA A 273 -15.74 0.92 16.52
CA ALA A 273 -16.18 -0.46 16.73
C ALA A 273 -15.76 -1.00 18.12
N GLY A 274 -14.70 -0.43 18.70
CA GLY A 274 -14.02 -0.94 19.89
C GLY A 274 -13.23 -2.23 19.64
N ASP A 275 -12.83 -2.47 18.39
CA ASP A 275 -12.08 -3.66 17.96
C ASP A 275 -10.57 -3.35 17.95
N ARG A 276 -9.93 -3.54 19.12
CA ARG A 276 -8.50 -3.28 19.32
C ARG A 276 -7.59 -4.23 18.51
N PRO A 277 -7.88 -5.55 18.40
CA PRO A 277 -7.12 -6.43 17.52
C PRO A 277 -7.15 -5.99 16.05
N LEU A 278 -8.32 -5.57 15.52
CA LEU A 278 -8.39 -5.03 14.16
C LEU A 278 -7.57 -3.73 14.02
N GLY A 279 -7.62 -2.86 15.03
CA GLY A 279 -6.81 -1.64 15.05
C GLY A 279 -5.30 -1.90 15.02
N SER A 280 -4.81 -2.92 15.73
CA SER A 280 -3.38 -3.28 15.71
C SER A 280 -2.95 -3.86 14.36
N TYR A 281 -3.83 -4.61 13.69
CA TYR A 281 -3.61 -5.05 12.31
C TYR A 281 -3.48 -3.87 11.34
N ILE A 282 -4.37 -2.88 11.43
CA ILE A 282 -4.32 -1.69 10.57
C ILE A 282 -3.02 -0.89 10.80
N LEU A 283 -2.58 -0.75 12.05
CA LEU A 283 -1.29 -0.14 12.38
C LEU A 283 -0.10 -0.93 11.80
N SER A 284 -0.20 -2.27 11.76
CA SER A 284 0.82 -3.11 11.10
C SER A 284 0.91 -2.85 9.60
N ASN A 285 -0.21 -2.55 8.93
CA ASN A 285 -0.23 -2.16 7.51
C ASN A 285 0.39 -0.78 7.27
N LEU A 286 0.12 0.19 8.16
CA LEU A 286 0.83 1.47 8.15
C LEU A 286 2.35 1.27 8.37
N SER A 287 2.75 0.42 9.32
CA SER A 287 4.15 0.09 9.56
C SER A 287 4.82 -0.53 8.32
N ARG A 288 4.15 -1.47 7.65
CA ARG A 288 4.60 -2.07 6.39
C ARG A 288 4.79 -1.04 5.29
N GLN A 289 3.86 -0.09 5.19
CA GLN A 289 3.99 1.04 4.29
C GLN A 289 5.23 1.88 4.62
N MET A 290 5.47 2.20 5.90
CA MET A 290 6.63 2.99 6.32
C MET A 290 7.97 2.28 6.03
N ILE A 291 8.05 0.96 6.24
CA ILE A 291 9.22 0.15 5.84
C ILE A 291 9.46 0.25 4.32
N HIS A 292 8.40 0.11 3.52
CA HIS A 292 8.49 0.22 2.07
C HIS A 292 8.98 1.59 1.60
N LEU A 293 8.64 2.65 2.33
CA LEU A 293 9.06 4.02 2.07
C LEU A 293 10.41 4.38 2.71
N GLY A 294 11.15 3.42 3.26
CA GLY A 294 12.48 3.64 3.85
C GLY A 294 12.44 4.40 5.16
N ARG A 295 11.38 4.23 5.96
CA ARG A 295 11.11 4.96 7.20
C ARG A 295 10.94 3.98 8.38
N PRO A 296 11.97 3.21 8.73
CA PRO A 296 11.84 2.12 9.69
C PRO A 296 11.61 2.59 11.14
N GLU A 297 12.02 3.81 11.51
CA GLU A 297 11.74 4.42 12.81
C GLU A 297 10.23 4.59 13.03
N ASP A 298 9.55 5.22 12.07
CA ASP A 298 8.09 5.38 12.12
C ASP A 298 7.36 4.03 12.12
N ALA A 299 7.90 3.09 11.35
CA ALA A 299 7.36 1.74 11.29
C ALA A 299 7.41 1.05 12.67
N LEU A 300 8.51 1.24 13.41
CA LEU A 300 8.69 0.69 14.74
C LEU A 300 7.73 1.34 15.75
N GLU A 301 7.59 2.66 15.71
CA GLU A 301 6.67 3.39 16.60
C GLU A 301 5.20 2.94 16.40
N LEU A 302 4.78 2.73 15.15
CA LEU A 302 3.45 2.19 14.83
C LEU A 302 3.25 0.76 15.36
N ILE A 303 4.27 -0.09 15.32
CA ILE A 303 4.20 -1.46 15.85
C ILE A 303 4.17 -1.48 17.37
N HIS A 304 4.97 -0.64 18.04
CA HIS A 304 4.91 -0.52 19.50
C HIS A 304 3.56 -0.01 19.97
N LEU A 305 2.98 0.94 19.23
CA LEU A 305 1.60 1.39 19.45
C LEU A 305 0.61 0.23 19.30
N ALA A 306 0.72 -0.56 18.23
CA ALA A 306 -0.14 -1.71 17.94
C ALA A 306 -0.06 -2.80 19.03
N GLN A 307 1.16 -3.17 19.43
CA GLN A 307 1.42 -4.14 20.49
C GLN A 307 0.84 -3.65 21.82
N TYR A 308 1.12 -2.41 22.22
CA TYR A 308 0.62 -1.85 23.47
C TYR A 308 -0.91 -1.79 23.50
N GLY A 309 -1.54 -1.33 22.42
CA GLY A 309 -2.99 -1.16 22.34
C GLY A 309 -3.80 -2.43 22.24
N SER A 310 -3.17 -3.57 21.92
CA SER A 310 -3.86 -4.87 21.76
C SER A 310 -3.36 -5.99 22.67
N ARG A 311 -2.38 -5.72 23.55
CA ARG A 311 -1.72 -6.72 24.42
C ARG A 311 -2.67 -7.61 25.23
N ASP A 312 -3.83 -7.09 25.63
CA ASP A 312 -4.78 -7.75 26.53
C ASP A 312 -5.92 -8.48 25.77
N CYS A 313 -5.95 -8.42 24.43
CA CYS A 313 -7.09 -8.90 23.65
C CYS A 313 -6.77 -9.48 22.26
N ALA A 314 -5.54 -9.32 21.76
CA ALA A 314 -5.14 -9.90 20.49
C ALA A 314 -4.74 -11.37 20.67
N SER A 315 -5.13 -12.19 19.69
CA SER A 315 -4.75 -13.61 19.64
C SER A 315 -3.23 -13.78 19.48
N PRO A 316 -2.67 -14.95 19.84
CA PRO A 316 -1.26 -15.25 19.60
C PRO A 316 -0.85 -15.06 18.13
N ARG A 317 -1.70 -15.44 17.16
CA ARG A 317 -1.45 -15.21 15.74
C ARG A 317 -1.29 -13.72 15.40
N THR A 318 -2.15 -12.87 15.96
CA THR A 318 -2.06 -11.41 15.79
C THR A 318 -0.79 -10.86 16.43
N GLN A 319 -0.45 -11.29 17.65
CA GLN A 319 0.77 -10.85 18.34
C GLN A 319 2.05 -11.29 17.61
N SER A 320 2.07 -12.52 17.10
CA SER A 320 3.17 -13.05 16.29
C SER A 320 3.42 -12.18 15.04
N MET A 321 2.35 -11.80 14.32
CA MET A 321 2.45 -10.88 13.18
C MET A 321 3.07 -9.53 13.59
N LEU A 322 2.69 -8.98 14.74
CA LEU A 322 3.25 -7.73 15.23
C LEU A 322 4.76 -7.86 15.55
N TYR A 323 5.18 -8.97 16.18
CA TYR A 323 6.61 -9.25 16.42
C TYR A 323 7.40 -9.44 15.12
N ALA A 324 6.83 -10.10 14.11
CA ALA A 324 7.46 -10.24 12.80
C ALA A 324 7.65 -8.86 12.11
N MET A 325 6.69 -7.94 12.27
CA MET A 325 6.84 -6.56 11.77
C MET A 325 7.88 -5.77 12.56
N GLU A 326 7.94 -5.96 13.89
CA GLU A 326 8.97 -5.36 14.75
C GLU A 326 10.38 -5.81 14.32
N ALA A 327 10.55 -7.11 14.04
CA ALA A 327 11.79 -7.67 13.50
C ALA A 327 12.19 -6.98 12.19
N ARG A 328 11.24 -6.79 11.28
CA ARG A 328 11.50 -6.16 9.98
C ARG A 328 11.87 -4.67 10.13
N ALA A 329 11.30 -3.96 11.10
CA ALA A 329 11.70 -2.60 11.41
C ALA A 329 13.15 -2.55 11.95
N TYR A 330 13.49 -3.36 12.96
CA TYR A 330 14.86 -3.44 13.49
C TYR A 330 15.88 -3.86 12.43
N ALA A 331 15.50 -4.76 11.52
CA ALA A 331 16.33 -5.18 10.42
C ALA A 331 16.74 -4.01 9.52
N ASN A 332 15.76 -3.20 9.12
CA ASN A 332 15.98 -2.03 8.28
C ASN A 332 16.74 -0.89 9.01
N MET A 333 16.74 -0.89 10.35
CA MET A 333 17.58 0.00 11.18
C MET A 333 18.98 -0.55 11.46
N GLY A 334 19.33 -1.75 10.98
CA GLY A 334 20.63 -2.37 11.24
C GLY A 334 20.83 -2.79 12.71
N GLN A 335 19.77 -3.20 13.40
CA GLN A 335 19.79 -3.62 14.81
C GLN A 335 19.66 -5.16 14.95
N PRO A 336 20.73 -5.94 14.69
CA PRO A 336 20.62 -7.40 14.55
C PRO A 336 20.20 -8.12 15.82
N GLY A 337 20.66 -7.68 16.99
CA GLY A 337 20.29 -8.30 18.27
C GLY A 337 18.79 -8.17 18.58
N ARG A 338 18.21 -7.00 18.29
CA ARG A 338 16.78 -6.76 18.50
C ARG A 338 15.93 -7.46 17.44
N CYS A 339 16.38 -7.46 16.18
CA CYS A 339 15.74 -8.22 15.10
C CYS A 339 15.66 -9.72 15.44
N LYS A 340 16.76 -10.35 15.85
CA LYS A 340 16.77 -11.78 16.21
C LYS A 340 15.83 -12.10 17.36
N ARG A 341 15.79 -11.22 18.38
CA ARG A 341 14.87 -11.37 19.50
C ARG A 341 13.41 -11.29 19.06
N ALA A 342 13.07 -10.31 18.23
CA ALA A 342 11.71 -10.15 17.72
C ALA A 342 11.29 -11.31 16.79
N VAL A 343 12.19 -11.83 15.95
CA VAL A 343 11.97 -13.06 15.17
C VAL A 343 11.60 -14.23 16.08
N ARG A 344 12.39 -14.46 17.14
CA ARG A 344 12.13 -15.53 18.09
C ARG A 344 10.79 -15.35 18.81
N MET A 345 10.45 -14.13 19.24
CA MET A 345 9.15 -13.84 19.83
C MET A 345 8.01 -14.14 18.85
N ALA A 346 8.17 -13.80 17.56
CA ALA A 346 7.17 -14.12 16.55
C ALA A 346 6.96 -15.64 16.41
N GLU A 347 8.04 -16.41 16.39
CA GLU A 347 8.00 -17.88 16.30
C GLU A 347 7.39 -18.52 17.54
N ASP A 348 7.89 -18.15 18.73
CA ASP A 348 7.42 -18.68 20.02
C ASP A 348 5.92 -18.36 20.20
N THR A 349 5.47 -17.14 19.91
CA THR A 349 4.05 -16.76 20.01
C THR A 349 3.17 -17.38 18.93
N PHE A 350 3.70 -17.65 17.72
CA PHE A 350 2.92 -18.35 16.69
C PHE A 350 2.63 -19.79 17.07
N ALA A 351 3.57 -20.46 17.76
CA ALA A 351 3.41 -21.84 18.21
C ALA A 351 2.22 -22.01 19.18
N GLU A 352 1.85 -20.95 19.91
CA GLU A 352 0.69 -20.92 20.81
C GLU A 352 -0.64 -20.70 20.09
N ALA A 353 -0.64 -20.40 18.78
CA ALA A 353 -1.85 -20.01 18.04
C ALA A 353 -2.88 -21.13 17.90
N ASP A 354 -2.46 -22.40 17.90
CA ASP A 354 -3.35 -23.56 17.78
C ASP A 354 -3.98 -23.95 19.14
N GLU A 355 -3.41 -23.48 20.25
CA GLU A 355 -3.91 -23.69 21.62
C GLU A 355 -4.89 -22.59 22.07
N TRP A 356 -5.16 -21.61 21.21
CA TRP A 356 -6.03 -20.48 21.51
C TRP A 356 -7.51 -20.87 21.41
N ASP A 357 -8.27 -20.61 22.48
CA ASP A 357 -9.66 -21.06 22.61
C ASP A 357 -10.64 -20.37 21.64
N GLU A 358 -10.38 -19.12 21.25
CA GLU A 358 -11.26 -18.36 20.37
C GLU A 358 -10.82 -18.49 18.90
N PRO A 359 -11.74 -18.72 17.95
CA PRO A 359 -11.36 -18.80 16.54
C PRO A 359 -10.85 -17.44 16.04
N ASP A 360 -9.75 -17.47 15.31
CA ASP A 360 -9.21 -16.25 14.74
C ASP A 360 -10.17 -15.59 13.75
N PRO A 361 -10.33 -14.26 13.82
CA PRO A 361 -11.06 -13.48 12.82
C PRO A 361 -10.51 -13.73 11.41
N ASP A 362 -11.38 -13.67 10.40
CA ASP A 362 -10.99 -13.92 9.00
C ASP A 362 -9.82 -13.02 8.54
N TRP A 363 -9.79 -11.76 8.98
CA TRP A 363 -8.77 -10.78 8.57
C TRP A 363 -7.34 -11.13 9.03
N ILE A 364 -7.13 -11.97 10.05
CA ILE A 364 -5.77 -12.37 10.47
C ILE A 364 -5.31 -13.69 9.83
N ARG A 365 -6.24 -14.47 9.24
CA ARG A 365 -5.94 -15.81 8.70
C ARG A 365 -4.94 -15.82 7.56
N PHE A 366 -4.68 -14.68 6.92
CA PHE A 366 -3.60 -14.57 5.95
C PHE A 366 -2.23 -14.83 6.58
N PHE A 367 -2.04 -14.51 7.87
CA PHE A 367 -0.78 -14.71 8.57
C PHE A 367 -0.63 -16.18 8.97
N SER A 368 -0.29 -17.01 7.98
CA SER A 368 -0.04 -18.44 8.09
C SER A 368 1.42 -18.74 8.47
N GLU A 369 1.74 -20.01 8.68
CA GLU A 369 3.12 -20.49 8.84
C GLU A 369 4.00 -20.00 7.67
N ALA A 370 3.47 -19.98 6.43
CA ALA A 370 4.17 -19.50 5.25
C ALA A 370 4.51 -18.01 5.32
N GLU A 371 3.56 -17.17 5.76
CA GLU A 371 3.80 -15.73 5.95
C GLU A 371 4.79 -15.48 7.10
N LEU A 372 4.72 -16.22 8.21
CA LEU A 372 5.69 -16.10 9.31
C LEU A 372 7.13 -16.34 8.81
N TYR A 373 7.35 -17.46 8.13
CA TYR A 373 8.66 -17.78 7.56
C TYR A 373 9.11 -16.73 6.53
N GLY A 374 8.19 -16.25 5.68
CA GLY A 374 8.48 -15.21 4.70
C GLY A 374 8.91 -13.90 5.36
N GLU A 375 8.22 -13.45 6.41
CA GLU A 375 8.52 -12.20 7.11
C GLU A 375 9.81 -12.28 7.94
N ASN A 376 10.05 -13.40 8.62
CA ASN A 376 11.31 -13.62 9.36
C ASN A 376 12.50 -13.69 8.40
N SER A 377 12.34 -14.36 7.26
CA SER A 377 13.37 -14.37 6.22
C SER A 377 13.63 -12.98 5.64
N HIS A 378 12.56 -12.23 5.34
CA HIS A 378 12.70 -10.84 4.88
C HIS A 378 13.49 -9.98 5.87
N SER A 379 13.28 -10.18 7.16
CA SER A 379 14.03 -9.47 8.21
C SER A 379 15.53 -9.80 8.14
N PHE A 380 15.93 -11.07 8.00
CA PHE A 380 17.34 -11.43 7.85
C PHE A 380 17.94 -11.00 6.51
N ARG A 381 17.19 -11.06 5.42
CA ARG A 381 17.62 -10.54 4.11
C ARG A 381 17.86 -9.03 4.18
N ASP A 382 16.96 -8.28 4.79
CA ASP A 382 17.08 -6.82 4.91
C ASP A 382 18.27 -6.46 5.82
N LEU A 383 18.50 -7.20 6.91
CA LEU A 383 19.73 -7.10 7.71
C LEU A 383 20.99 -7.38 6.89
N ALA A 384 20.96 -8.40 6.01
CA ALA A 384 22.09 -8.70 5.15
C ALA A 384 22.45 -7.47 4.31
N TYR A 385 21.46 -6.80 3.70
CA TYR A 385 21.70 -5.58 2.93
C TYR A 385 22.24 -4.42 3.76
N VAL A 386 21.61 -4.11 4.90
CA VAL A 386 22.04 -2.99 5.76
C VAL A 386 23.43 -3.24 6.35
N ALA A 387 23.78 -4.49 6.65
CA ALA A 387 25.09 -4.89 7.15
C ALA A 387 26.12 -5.17 6.03
N GLY A 388 26.01 -4.52 4.86
CA GLY A 388 27.01 -4.62 3.79
C GLY A 388 27.00 -5.95 3.04
N ARG A 389 25.82 -6.53 2.82
CA ARG A 389 25.60 -7.84 2.16
C ARG A 389 26.24 -9.00 2.93
N SER A 390 26.04 -9.03 4.24
CA SER A 390 26.60 -10.05 5.13
C SER A 390 26.12 -11.47 4.77
N PRO A 391 27.03 -12.40 4.42
CA PRO A 391 26.68 -13.80 4.15
C PRO A 391 26.03 -14.47 5.36
N THR A 392 26.44 -14.11 6.57
CA THR A 392 25.87 -14.66 7.81
C THR A 392 24.36 -14.46 7.90
N TYR A 393 23.86 -13.27 7.54
CA TYR A 393 22.42 -13.01 7.58
C TYR A 393 21.69 -13.61 6.37
N ALA A 394 22.35 -13.70 5.21
CA ALA A 394 21.81 -14.44 4.07
C ALA A 394 21.61 -15.93 4.40
N SER A 395 22.57 -16.56 5.09
CA SER A 395 22.45 -17.95 5.57
C SER A 395 21.35 -18.16 6.61
N LEU A 396 20.97 -17.12 7.37
CA LEU A 396 19.79 -17.20 8.25
C LEU A 396 18.48 -17.01 7.48
N ALA A 397 18.49 -16.23 6.40
CA ALA A 397 17.32 -15.96 5.56
C ALA A 397 16.93 -17.16 4.69
N GLU A 398 17.90 -17.88 4.12
CA GLU A 398 17.68 -19.00 3.18
C GLU A 398 16.72 -20.06 3.69
N PRO A 399 16.93 -20.71 4.86
CA PRO A 399 16.10 -21.85 5.24
C PRO A 399 14.66 -21.43 5.52
N LEU A 400 14.47 -20.22 6.05
CA LEU A 400 13.15 -19.63 6.28
C LEU A 400 12.46 -19.31 4.95
N MET A 401 13.16 -18.68 4.00
CA MET A 401 12.55 -18.35 2.71
C MET A 401 12.20 -19.59 1.91
N ARG A 402 13.08 -20.59 1.90
CA ARG A 402 12.82 -21.88 1.25
C ARG A 402 11.56 -22.52 1.80
N ARG A 403 11.40 -22.56 3.13
CA ARG A 403 10.19 -23.08 3.77
C ARG A 403 8.94 -22.28 3.39
N ALA A 404 9.02 -20.95 3.35
CA ALA A 404 7.92 -20.10 2.90
C ALA A 404 7.52 -20.42 1.43
N VAL A 405 8.50 -20.54 0.53
CA VAL A 405 8.26 -20.89 -0.88
C VAL A 405 7.63 -22.28 -1.02
N GLU A 406 8.12 -23.28 -0.29
CA GLU A 406 7.55 -24.64 -0.27
C GLU A 406 6.08 -24.63 0.18
N LEU A 407 5.76 -23.92 1.25
CA LEU A 407 4.39 -23.82 1.78
C LEU A 407 3.46 -23.10 0.81
N PHE A 408 3.87 -21.95 0.27
CA PHE A 408 3.06 -21.24 -0.74
C PHE A 408 2.89 -22.03 -2.04
N ALA A 409 3.88 -22.85 -2.42
CA ALA A 409 3.76 -23.75 -3.56
C ALA A 409 2.75 -24.86 -3.31
N ALA A 410 2.66 -25.40 -2.08
CA ALA A 410 1.65 -26.39 -1.72
C ALA A 410 0.22 -25.81 -1.75
N GLU A 411 0.07 -24.51 -1.54
CA GLU A 411 -1.20 -23.77 -1.60
C GLU A 411 -1.50 -23.18 -3.00
N ALA A 412 -0.84 -23.70 -4.04
CA ALA A 412 -0.86 -23.15 -5.40
C ALA A 412 -2.28 -22.83 -5.89
N GLY A 413 -2.54 -21.53 -6.09
CA GLY A 413 -3.82 -21.01 -6.60
C GLY A 413 -4.48 -20.01 -5.68
N ARG A 414 -4.22 -20.07 -4.37
CA ARG A 414 -4.87 -19.17 -3.38
C ARG A 414 -4.09 -17.90 -3.08
N HIS A 415 -2.77 -17.96 -3.07
CA HIS A 415 -1.89 -16.86 -2.64
C HIS A 415 -0.83 -16.50 -3.70
N GLN A 416 -1.25 -16.34 -4.96
CA GLN A 416 -0.33 -16.10 -6.10
C GLN A 416 0.59 -14.89 -5.90
N ARG A 417 0.08 -13.82 -5.28
CA ARG A 417 0.86 -12.61 -4.98
C ARG A 417 1.96 -12.89 -3.94
N SER A 418 1.62 -13.50 -2.81
CA SER A 418 2.59 -13.87 -1.78
C SER A 418 3.61 -14.89 -2.31
N TYR A 419 3.17 -15.86 -3.11
CA TYR A 419 4.07 -16.81 -3.74
C TYR A 419 5.11 -16.13 -4.65
N ALA A 420 4.69 -15.23 -5.54
CA ALA A 420 5.60 -14.47 -6.39
C ALA A 420 6.60 -13.62 -5.58
N LEU A 421 6.15 -13.01 -4.48
CA LEU A 421 7.00 -12.22 -3.58
C LEU A 421 8.04 -13.06 -2.83
N ASN A 422 7.69 -14.28 -2.42
CA ASN A 422 8.61 -15.17 -1.74
C ASN A 422 9.58 -15.84 -2.74
N LEU A 423 9.15 -16.15 -3.97
CA LEU A 423 10.07 -16.58 -5.04
C LEU A 423 11.14 -15.53 -5.34
N ILE A 424 10.74 -14.26 -5.55
CA ILE A 424 11.71 -13.19 -5.77
C ILE A 424 12.52 -12.88 -4.50
N GLY A 425 11.93 -13.10 -3.32
CA GLY A 425 12.62 -13.07 -2.03
C GLY A 425 13.75 -14.09 -1.98
N MET A 426 13.50 -15.34 -2.37
CA MET A 426 14.48 -16.41 -2.44
C MET A 426 15.56 -16.13 -3.49
N ALA A 427 15.17 -15.63 -4.67
CA ALA A 427 16.13 -15.18 -5.68
C ALA A 427 17.11 -14.14 -5.12
N THR A 428 16.59 -13.21 -4.33
CA THR A 428 17.39 -12.17 -3.67
C THR A 428 18.35 -12.76 -2.63
N VAL A 429 17.95 -13.81 -1.90
CA VAL A 429 18.83 -14.51 -0.95
C VAL A 429 19.97 -15.24 -1.68
N HIS A 430 19.69 -15.95 -2.78
CA HIS A 430 20.75 -16.58 -3.58
C HIS A 430 21.73 -15.57 -4.18
N LEU A 431 21.25 -14.41 -4.66
CA LEU A 431 22.13 -13.33 -5.12
C LEU A 431 23.04 -12.80 -3.99
N LEU A 432 22.54 -12.70 -2.76
CA LEU A 432 23.36 -12.36 -1.59
C LEU A 432 24.40 -13.45 -1.27
N GLN A 433 24.08 -14.72 -1.54
CA GLN A 433 24.99 -15.86 -1.38
C GLN A 433 25.97 -16.05 -2.55
N ARG A 434 25.92 -15.16 -3.56
CA ARG A 434 26.74 -15.25 -4.79
C ARG A 434 26.40 -16.46 -5.67
N GLU A 435 25.13 -16.84 -5.70
CA GLU A 435 24.57 -17.93 -6.51
C GLU A 435 23.60 -17.36 -7.58
N PRO A 436 24.11 -16.63 -8.59
CA PRO A 436 23.27 -15.94 -9.55
C PRO A 436 22.46 -16.88 -10.44
N GLU A 437 22.91 -18.12 -10.66
CA GLU A 437 22.22 -19.12 -11.47
C GLU A 437 20.90 -19.53 -10.81
N GLN A 438 20.95 -19.90 -9.53
CA GLN A 438 19.76 -20.21 -8.72
C GLN A 438 18.87 -18.98 -8.57
N GLY A 439 19.47 -17.81 -8.36
CA GLY A 439 18.76 -16.54 -8.31
C GLY A 439 17.95 -16.25 -9.58
N ALA A 440 18.53 -16.49 -10.75
CA ALA A 440 17.89 -16.23 -12.04
C ALA A 440 16.72 -17.19 -12.32
N VAL A 441 16.85 -18.48 -11.96
CA VAL A 441 15.75 -19.45 -12.07
C VAL A 441 14.54 -19.02 -11.24
N LEU A 442 14.76 -18.68 -9.97
CA LEU A 442 13.69 -18.25 -9.07
C LEU A 442 13.07 -16.91 -9.48
N ALA A 443 13.88 -15.96 -9.98
CA ALA A 443 13.36 -14.71 -10.52
C ALA A 443 12.50 -14.94 -11.77
N THR A 444 12.89 -15.88 -12.62
CA THR A 444 12.10 -16.29 -13.80
C THR A 444 10.76 -16.88 -13.40
N ASP A 445 10.74 -17.74 -12.38
CA ASP A 445 9.49 -18.31 -11.86
C ASP A 445 8.62 -17.26 -11.16
N ALA A 446 9.23 -16.30 -10.47
CA ALA A 446 8.51 -15.15 -9.92
C ALA A 446 7.85 -14.31 -11.03
N ILE A 447 8.52 -14.09 -12.17
CA ILE A 447 7.95 -13.41 -13.34
C ILE A 447 6.73 -14.17 -13.88
N LYS A 448 6.83 -15.50 -14.03
CA LYS A 448 5.69 -16.33 -14.47
C LYS A 448 4.49 -16.25 -13.52
N ALA A 449 4.74 -16.25 -12.21
CA ALA A 449 3.70 -16.08 -11.20
C ALA A 449 3.11 -14.66 -11.23
N ALA A 450 3.94 -13.63 -11.38
CA ALA A 450 3.55 -12.23 -11.43
C ALA A 450 2.58 -11.92 -12.58
N LYS A 451 2.74 -12.56 -13.76
CA LYS A 451 1.81 -12.40 -14.90
C LYS A 451 0.35 -12.71 -14.57
N LYS A 452 0.10 -13.53 -13.55
CA LYS A 452 -1.25 -13.95 -13.14
C LYS A 452 -1.89 -12.99 -12.13
N VAL A 453 -1.16 -11.99 -11.65
CA VAL A 453 -1.63 -11.05 -10.62
C VAL A 453 -1.40 -9.60 -11.05
N ARG A 454 -2.29 -8.70 -10.61
CA ARG A 454 -2.08 -7.26 -10.77
C ARG A 454 -1.51 -6.68 -9.48
N SER A 455 -0.19 -6.65 -9.35
CA SER A 455 0.53 -6.10 -8.19
C SER A 455 1.75 -5.30 -8.63
N GLU A 456 1.75 -4.00 -8.34
CA GLU A 456 2.89 -3.12 -8.61
C GLU A 456 4.04 -3.44 -7.64
N ARG A 457 3.72 -3.85 -6.42
CA ARG A 457 4.70 -4.25 -5.41
C ARG A 457 5.52 -5.46 -5.87
N VAL A 458 4.88 -6.45 -6.47
CA VAL A 458 5.57 -7.62 -7.08
C VAL A 458 6.48 -7.15 -8.22
N ASN A 459 5.95 -6.37 -9.15
CA ASN A 459 6.72 -5.87 -10.31
C ASN A 459 7.94 -5.05 -9.90
N THR A 460 7.76 -4.11 -8.97
CA THR A 460 8.85 -3.29 -8.42
C THR A 460 9.92 -4.17 -7.77
N ARG A 461 9.53 -5.20 -7.01
CA ARG A 461 10.49 -6.11 -6.36
C ARG A 461 11.27 -6.92 -7.39
N ILE A 462 10.59 -7.47 -8.40
CA ILE A 462 11.23 -8.21 -9.50
C ILE A 462 12.28 -7.33 -10.19
N ARG A 463 11.89 -6.13 -10.64
CA ARG A 463 12.81 -5.21 -11.33
C ARG A 463 14.03 -4.88 -10.47
N LYS A 464 13.82 -4.51 -9.21
CA LYS A 464 14.93 -4.21 -8.28
C LYS A 464 15.88 -5.39 -8.08
N THR A 465 15.36 -6.61 -8.03
CA THR A 465 16.16 -7.83 -7.89
C THR A 465 16.94 -8.12 -9.18
N VAL A 466 16.32 -7.98 -10.36
CA VAL A 466 17.01 -8.13 -11.66
C VAL A 466 18.08 -7.05 -11.85
N ASP A 467 17.79 -5.79 -11.55
CA ASP A 467 18.78 -4.70 -11.59
C ASP A 467 19.99 -4.99 -10.69
N THR A 468 19.74 -5.59 -9.53
CA THR A 468 20.79 -6.03 -8.61
C THR A 468 21.61 -7.17 -9.21
N ALA A 469 20.97 -8.16 -9.83
CA ALA A 469 21.65 -9.25 -10.51
C ALA A 469 22.53 -8.73 -11.66
N VAL A 470 22.01 -7.84 -12.51
CA VAL A 470 22.75 -7.23 -13.63
C VAL A 470 23.95 -6.44 -13.15
N ARG A 471 23.78 -5.60 -12.12
CA ARG A 471 24.89 -4.80 -11.57
C ARG A 471 26.03 -5.68 -11.05
N ASP A 472 25.69 -6.79 -10.38
CA ASP A 472 26.66 -7.57 -9.63
C ASP A 472 27.19 -8.80 -10.40
N PHE A 473 26.47 -9.26 -11.44
CA PHE A 473 26.70 -10.51 -12.18
C PHE A 473 26.30 -10.42 -13.67
N GLY A 474 26.32 -9.23 -14.28
CA GLY A 474 25.84 -9.00 -15.65
C GLY A 474 26.63 -9.70 -16.77
N ASP A 475 27.75 -10.34 -16.45
CA ASP A 475 28.56 -11.17 -17.35
C ASP A 475 28.10 -12.65 -17.37
N ARG A 476 27.20 -13.06 -16.46
CA ARG A 476 26.64 -14.42 -16.41
C ARG A 476 25.51 -14.57 -17.42
N ALA A 477 25.53 -15.66 -18.19
CA ALA A 477 24.55 -15.91 -19.24
C ALA A 477 23.11 -15.94 -18.69
N GLU A 478 22.92 -16.55 -17.53
CA GLU A 478 21.64 -16.68 -16.85
C GLU A 478 21.02 -15.33 -16.48
N VAL A 479 21.86 -14.33 -16.17
CA VAL A 479 21.43 -12.97 -15.81
C VAL A 479 21.09 -12.16 -17.06
N VAL A 480 21.81 -12.38 -18.17
CA VAL A 480 21.48 -11.82 -19.47
C VAL A 480 20.12 -12.35 -19.93
N ASP A 481 19.93 -13.67 -19.91
CA ASP A 481 18.68 -14.34 -20.29
C ASP A 481 17.50 -13.86 -19.43
N LEU A 482 17.70 -13.72 -18.11
CA LEU A 482 16.69 -13.18 -17.19
C LEU A 482 16.28 -11.75 -17.57
N THR A 483 17.23 -10.91 -17.99
CA THR A 483 16.98 -9.52 -18.36
C THR A 483 16.16 -9.43 -19.65
N GLU A 484 16.50 -10.26 -20.65
CA GLU A 484 15.72 -10.39 -21.88
C GLU A 484 14.31 -10.91 -21.59
N TRP A 485 14.19 -11.92 -20.73
CA TRP A 485 12.90 -12.47 -20.31
C TRP A 485 12.04 -11.44 -19.58
N LEU A 486 12.62 -10.66 -18.66
CA LEU A 486 11.93 -9.57 -17.96
C LEU A 486 11.39 -8.53 -18.95
N ALA A 487 12.19 -8.16 -19.96
CA ALA A 487 11.80 -7.19 -20.98
C ALA A 487 10.62 -7.68 -21.84
N ILE A 488 10.53 -8.99 -22.10
CA ILE A 488 9.42 -9.60 -22.86
C ILE A 488 8.16 -9.71 -22.00
N GLU A 489 8.30 -10.19 -20.76
CA GLU A 489 7.16 -10.65 -19.96
C GLU A 489 6.59 -9.61 -19.00
N LEU A 490 7.42 -8.67 -18.54
CA LEU A 490 7.01 -7.53 -17.73
C LEU A 490 7.60 -6.25 -18.32
N PRO A 491 7.33 -5.95 -19.61
CA PRO A 491 7.90 -4.80 -20.28
C PRO A 491 7.62 -3.53 -19.47
N GLU A 492 8.57 -2.58 -19.49
CA GLU A 492 8.31 -1.21 -18.98
C GLU A 492 7.03 -0.63 -19.59
N THR A 493 6.63 -1.17 -20.74
CA THR A 493 5.47 -0.80 -21.50
C THR A 493 4.55 -2.00 -21.74
N ALA A 494 3.57 -2.25 -20.88
CA ALA A 494 2.54 -3.26 -21.12
C ALA A 494 1.81 -2.99 -22.45
N GLU A 495 2.21 -3.69 -23.51
CA GLU A 495 1.44 -3.76 -24.76
C GLU A 495 0.04 -4.25 -24.44
N ALA A 496 -0.93 -3.36 -24.60
CA ALA A 496 -2.33 -3.67 -24.39
C ALA A 496 -2.82 -4.55 -25.55
N VAL A 497 -3.18 -5.80 -25.22
CA VAL A 497 -4.16 -6.58 -26.01
C VAL A 497 -5.56 -6.14 -25.61
#